data_AF-A0A0J9RIX9-F1
#
_entry.id   AF-A0A0J9RIX9-F1
#
_cell.length_a   1.000
_cell.length_b   1.000
_cell.length_c   1.000
_cell.angle_alpha   90.00
_cell.angle_beta   90.00
_cell.angle_gamma   90.00
#
_symmetry.space_group_name_H-M   'P 1'
#
loop_
_entity.id
_entity.type
_entity.pdbx_description
1 polymer ?
#
loop_
_entity_poly.entity_id
_entity_poly.type
_entity_poly.pdbx_seq_one_letter_code
_entity_poly.pdbx_strand_id
1 'polypeptide(L)'
;MYYLFATKTSDNEKVDPEFLVAGIILLCTFFLAGLMVQMQGDDDEDMLIAFDELMPMYCTVIRDGEKEVILTQDLVAGDTLPIKYGQRLPADIRFFSTTGLELNNVALTGHSKPMHITPLASEGRQRYSRIEYIKD
;
A
#
# COMPACT_ATOMS: atom_id res chain seq x y z
N MET A 1 39.06 -30.58 -18.29
CA MET A 1 38.63 -31.98 -18.51
C MET A 1 37.10 -32.05 -18.53
N TYR A 2 36.44 -31.46 -19.54
CA TYR A 2 35.06 -31.83 -19.98
C TYR A 2 34.62 -31.08 -21.26
N TYR A 3 35.23 -29.92 -21.59
CA TYR A 3 34.91 -29.15 -22.81
C TYR A 3 35.50 -29.71 -24.11
N LEU A 4 35.86 -31.00 -24.15
CA LEU A 4 36.58 -31.62 -25.26
C LEU A 4 35.91 -32.91 -25.75
N PHE A 5 34.57 -32.97 -25.70
CA PHE A 5 33.81 -33.98 -26.43
C PHE A 5 33.16 -33.34 -27.66
N ALA A 6 34.03 -33.13 -28.65
CA ALA A 6 33.74 -33.28 -30.07
C ALA A 6 32.35 -32.85 -30.57
N THR A 7 32.28 -31.64 -31.12
CA THR A 7 31.40 -31.36 -32.26
C THR A 7 31.87 -32.23 -33.44
N LYS A 8 31.47 -33.50 -33.44
CA LYS A 8 31.64 -34.38 -34.59
C LYS A 8 30.50 -34.06 -35.54
N THR A 9 30.75 -33.19 -36.51
CA THR A 9 29.88 -32.94 -37.64
C THR A 9 29.82 -34.23 -38.46
N SER A 10 28.86 -35.10 -38.13
CA SER A 10 28.53 -36.25 -38.97
C SER A 10 27.59 -35.75 -40.06
N ASP A 11 28.16 -35.60 -41.25
CA ASP A 11 27.43 -35.48 -42.52
C ASP A 11 26.24 -36.45 -42.55
N ASN A 12 25.04 -35.92 -42.77
CA ASN A 12 23.81 -36.68 -43.06
C ASN A 12 23.26 -37.57 -41.92
N GLU A 13 23.32 -37.12 -40.67
CA GLU A 13 22.52 -37.68 -39.59
C GLU A 13 21.07 -37.20 -39.76
N LYS A 14 20.16 -38.11 -40.15
CA LYS A 14 18.73 -37.80 -40.27
C LYS A 14 18.26 -37.31 -38.91
N VAL A 15 17.90 -36.03 -38.82
CA VAL A 15 17.28 -35.46 -37.62
C VAL A 15 16.03 -36.28 -37.35
N ASP A 16 16.00 -37.02 -36.24
CA ASP A 16 14.81 -37.79 -35.88
C ASP A 16 13.64 -36.80 -35.74
N PRO A 17 12.55 -36.99 -36.50
CA PRO A 17 11.44 -36.04 -36.54
C PRO A 17 10.80 -35.83 -35.16
N GLU A 18 11.05 -36.73 -34.21
CA GLU A 18 10.62 -36.66 -32.82
C GLU A 18 11.16 -35.42 -32.10
N PHE A 19 12.42 -35.03 -32.31
CA PHE A 19 12.99 -33.83 -31.67
C PHE A 19 12.40 -32.55 -32.25
N LEU A 20 12.09 -32.53 -33.55
CA LEU A 20 11.41 -31.41 -34.20
C LEU A 20 9.98 -31.25 -33.67
N VAL A 21 9.26 -32.37 -33.56
CA VAL A 21 7.90 -32.39 -32.99
C VAL A 21 7.90 -31.94 -31.53
N ALA A 22 8.84 -32.43 -30.71
CA ALA A 22 9.00 -32.02 -29.32
C ALA A 22 9.29 -30.51 -29.19
N GLY A 23 10.14 -29.96 -30.06
CA GLY A 23 10.43 -28.52 -30.09
C GLY A 23 9.22 -27.67 -30.45
N ILE A 24 8.42 -28.10 -31.43
CA ILE A 24 7.18 -27.42 -31.81
C ILE A 24 6.16 -27.46 -30.66
N ILE A 25 6.00 -28.62 -30.01
CA ILE A 25 5.09 -28.76 -28.86
C ILE A 25 5.53 -27.82 -27.72
N LEU A 26 6.82 -27.78 -27.39
CA LEU A 26 7.35 -26.93 -26.32
C LEU A 26 7.15 -25.44 -26.64
N LEU A 27 7.35 -25.04 -27.89
CA LEU A 27 7.12 -23.66 -28.31
C LEU A 27 5.62 -23.31 -28.19
N CYS A 28 4.74 -24.18 -28.67
CA CYS A 28 3.29 -23.99 -28.54
C CYS A 28 2.83 -23.91 -27.08
N THR A 29 3.32 -24.78 -26.20
CA THR A 29 2.95 -24.75 -24.77
C THR A 29 3.48 -23.51 -24.07
N PHE A 30 4.68 -23.04 -24.41
CA PHE A 30 5.24 -21.79 -23.88
C PHE A 30 4.39 -20.58 -24.27
N PHE A 31 4.02 -20.47 -25.55
CA PHE A 31 3.15 -19.39 -26.02
C PHE A 31 1.75 -19.45 -25.40
N LEU A 32 1.17 -20.64 -25.27
CA LEU A 32 -0.14 -20.82 -24.64
C LEU A 32 -0.10 -20.43 -23.15
N ALA A 33 0.94 -20.86 -22.43
CA ALA A 33 1.13 -20.50 -21.02
C ALA A 33 1.37 -19.00 -20.84
N GLY A 34 2.18 -18.38 -21.71
CA GLY A 34 2.42 -16.94 -21.69
C GLY A 34 1.15 -16.12 -21.97
N LEU A 35 0.33 -16.55 -22.93
CA LEU A 35 -0.95 -15.91 -23.23
C LEU A 35 -1.92 -16.00 -22.04
N MET A 36 -1.97 -17.16 -21.37
CA MET A 36 -2.78 -17.35 -20.16
C MET A 36 -2.37 -16.42 -19.02
N VAL A 37 -1.06 -16.21 -18.81
CA VAL A 37 -0.53 -15.30 -17.79
C VAL A 37 -0.89 -13.84 -18.13
N GLN A 38 -0.74 -13.45 -19.39
CA GLN A 38 -1.10 -12.09 -19.82
C GLN A 38 -2.59 -11.80 -19.66
N MET A 39 -3.45 -12.81 -19.84
CA MET A 39 -4.90 -12.68 -19.66
C MET A 39 -5.35 -12.65 -18.18
N GLN A 40 -4.50 -13.04 -17.23
CA GLN A 40 -4.80 -13.04 -15.79
C GLN A 40 -4.27 -11.79 -15.07
N GLY A 41 -3.56 -10.90 -15.77
CA GLY A 41 -2.84 -9.77 -15.16
C GLY A 41 -3.74 -8.69 -14.55
N ASP A 42 -5.03 -8.67 -14.87
CA ASP A 42 -5.93 -7.56 -14.54
C ASP A 42 -6.82 -7.84 -13.31
N ASP A 43 -6.91 -9.07 -12.81
CA ASP A 43 -7.86 -9.45 -11.76
C ASP A 43 -7.41 -9.09 -10.32
N ASP A 44 -6.10 -8.93 -10.08
CA ASP A 44 -5.55 -8.75 -8.74
C ASP A 44 -5.79 -7.34 -8.16
N GLU A 45 -5.74 -6.29 -9.00
CA GLU A 45 -5.88 -4.90 -8.56
C GLU A 45 -7.34 -4.53 -8.26
N ASP A 46 -8.26 -5.00 -9.10
CA ASP A 46 -9.69 -4.73 -8.95
C ASP A 46 -10.25 -5.37 -7.67
N MET A 47 -9.74 -6.54 -7.28
CA MET A 47 -10.16 -7.19 -6.04
C MET A 47 -9.77 -6.37 -4.81
N LEU A 48 -8.57 -5.77 -4.81
CA LEU A 48 -8.09 -4.94 -3.70
C LEU A 48 -8.92 -3.65 -3.56
N ILE A 49 -9.27 -3.02 -4.67
CA ILE A 49 -10.13 -1.82 -4.69
C ILE A 49 -11.54 -2.16 -4.19
N ALA A 50 -12.11 -3.27 -4.65
CA ALA A 50 -13.41 -3.74 -4.20
C ALA A 50 -13.42 -4.08 -2.69
N PHE A 51 -12.31 -4.59 -2.13
CA PHE A 51 -12.18 -4.81 -0.69
C PHE A 51 -12.16 -3.52 0.12
N ASP A 52 -11.54 -2.45 -0.39
CA ASP A 52 -11.51 -1.14 0.28
C ASP A 52 -12.91 -0.51 0.31
N GLU A 53 -13.67 -0.63 -0.78
CA GLU A 53 -15.08 -0.19 -0.84
C GLU A 53 -15.99 -0.95 0.15
N LEU A 54 -15.67 -2.21 0.46
CA LEU A 54 -16.40 -3.03 1.43
C LEU A 54 -16.11 -2.69 2.90
N MET A 55 -15.07 -1.88 3.17
CA MET A 55 -14.70 -1.45 4.52
C MET A 55 -14.84 0.07 4.69
N PRO A 56 -16.06 0.61 4.65
CA PRO A 56 -16.27 2.04 4.84
C PRO A 56 -15.75 2.47 6.21
N MET A 57 -14.79 3.40 6.19
CA MET A 57 -14.31 4.05 7.41
C MET A 57 -15.27 5.15 7.82
N TYR A 58 -15.52 5.24 9.12
CA TYR A 58 -16.34 6.28 9.72
C TYR A 58 -15.53 7.12 10.68
N CYS A 59 -15.85 8.40 10.77
CA CYS A 59 -15.29 9.31 11.77
C CYS A 59 -16.39 10.09 12.48
N THR A 60 -16.11 10.49 13.72
CA THR A 60 -16.99 11.39 14.46
C THR A 60 -16.56 12.83 14.21
N VAL A 61 -17.51 13.68 13.83
CA VAL A 61 -17.34 15.13 13.68
C VAL A 61 -18.28 15.87 14.62
N ILE A 62 -17.97 17.13 14.90
CA ILE A 62 -18.84 18.06 15.59
C ILE A 62 -19.29 19.12 14.58
N ARG A 63 -20.58 19.11 14.23
CA ARG A 63 -21.24 20.08 13.35
C ARG A 63 -22.46 20.61 14.09
N ASP A 64 -22.72 21.92 13.99
CA ASP A 64 -23.82 22.61 14.69
C ASP A 64 -23.92 22.35 16.20
N GLY A 65 -22.78 22.02 16.84
CA GLY A 65 -22.70 21.72 18.27
C GLY A 65 -23.06 20.28 18.65
N GLU A 66 -23.48 19.45 17.70
CA GLU A 66 -23.81 18.04 17.91
C GLU A 66 -22.72 17.12 17.33
N LYS A 67 -22.65 15.89 17.87
CA LYS A 67 -21.72 14.86 17.39
C LYS A 67 -22.41 14.02 16.34
N GLU A 68 -21.84 13.99 15.15
CA GLU A 68 -22.33 13.19 14.03
C GLU A 68 -21.28 12.16 13.63
N VAL A 69 -21.73 10.97 13.25
CA VAL A 69 -20.87 9.95 12.65
C VAL A 69 -21.09 10.01 11.16
N ILE A 70 -20.04 10.35 10.43
CA ILE A 70 -20.06 10.46 8.98
C ILE A 70 -19.07 9.46 8.37
N LEU A 71 -19.24 9.15 7.09
CA LEU A 71 -18.21 8.44 6.34
C LEU A 71 -16.97 9.32 6.24
N THR A 72 -15.78 8.73 6.36
CA THR A 72 -14.51 9.47 6.29
C THR A 72 -14.33 10.23 4.97
N GLN A 73 -14.93 9.73 3.88
CA GLN A 73 -14.97 10.41 2.57
C GLN A 73 -15.79 11.70 2.55
N ASP A 74 -16.73 11.88 3.49
CA ASP A 74 -17.57 13.08 3.61
C ASP A 74 -16.96 14.16 4.53
N LEU A 75 -15.76 13.90 5.05
CA LEU A 75 -15.02 14.81 5.91
C LEU A 75 -14.48 16.00 5.11
N VAL A 76 -14.73 17.22 5.58
CA VAL A 76 -14.30 18.45 4.90
C VAL A 76 -13.42 19.33 5.78
N ALA A 77 -12.60 20.17 5.14
CA ALA A 77 -11.77 21.14 5.84
C ALA A 77 -12.65 22.13 6.62
N GLY A 78 -12.41 22.24 7.93
CA GLY A 78 -13.22 23.04 8.85
C GLY A 78 -14.01 22.20 9.85
N ASP A 79 -14.16 20.89 9.59
CA ASP A 79 -14.75 19.97 10.57
C ASP A 79 -13.90 19.90 11.85
N THR A 80 -14.59 19.78 12.98
CA THR A 80 -13.95 19.58 14.29
C THR A 80 -14.11 18.14 14.71
N LEU A 81 -13.00 17.45 14.96
CA LEU A 81 -12.99 16.02 15.27
C LEU A 81 -12.64 15.77 16.75
N PRO A 82 -13.54 15.18 17.54
CA PRO A 82 -13.20 14.67 18.87
C PRO A 82 -12.47 13.31 18.73
N ILE A 83 -11.15 13.32 18.88
CA ILE A 83 -10.31 12.12 18.78
C ILE A 83 -10.18 11.45 20.14
N LYS A 84 -10.33 10.12 20.18
CA LYS A 84 -10.12 9.28 21.37
C LYS A 84 -8.92 8.35 21.18
N TYR A 85 -8.43 7.82 22.30
CA TYR A 85 -7.41 6.77 22.29
C TYR A 85 -7.83 5.56 21.44
N GLY A 86 -6.89 5.01 20.68
CA GLY A 86 -7.11 3.85 19.82
C GLY A 86 -7.76 4.15 18.47
N GLN A 87 -8.08 5.43 18.19
CA GLN A 87 -8.60 5.82 16.88
C GLN A 87 -7.48 6.15 15.89
N ARG A 88 -7.67 5.75 14.64
CA ARG A 88 -6.86 6.22 13.51
C ARG A 88 -7.28 7.64 13.15
N LEU A 89 -6.32 8.48 12.77
CA LEU A 89 -6.62 9.82 12.25
C LEU A 89 -7.25 9.69 10.85
N PRO A 90 -8.46 10.21 10.62
CA PRO A 90 -9.15 10.09 9.33
C PRO A 90 -8.58 10.98 8.22
N ALA A 91 -7.88 12.06 8.59
CA ALA A 91 -7.25 13.00 7.67
C ALA A 91 -6.05 13.70 8.36
N ASP A 92 -5.38 14.59 7.63
CA ASP A 92 -4.40 15.51 8.20
C ASP A 92 -5.11 16.55 9.09
N ILE A 93 -4.81 16.51 10.39
CA ILE A 93 -5.54 17.28 11.41
C ILE A 93 -4.60 18.24 12.13
N ARG A 94 -5.12 19.45 12.38
CA ARG A 94 -4.47 20.42 13.27
C ARG A 94 -5.05 20.31 14.68
N PHE A 95 -4.19 19.92 15.62
CA PHE A 95 -4.55 19.90 17.04
C PHE A 95 -4.55 21.31 17.64
N PHE A 96 -5.66 21.70 18.25
CA PHE A 96 -5.79 22.94 19.02
C PHE A 96 -5.95 22.70 20.52
N SER A 97 -6.33 21.47 20.93
CA SER A 97 -6.41 21.03 22.33
C SER A 97 -6.00 19.56 22.40
N THR A 98 -5.07 19.22 23.31
CA THR A 98 -4.65 17.84 23.58
C THR A 98 -4.44 17.64 25.07
N THR A 99 -4.65 16.40 25.53
CA THR A 99 -4.37 15.99 26.91
C THR A 99 -3.57 14.69 26.86
N GLY A 100 -2.25 14.78 26.95
CA GLY A 100 -1.37 13.61 26.88
C GLY A 100 -1.48 12.83 25.56
N LEU A 101 -1.62 13.53 24.43
CA LEU A 101 -1.78 12.89 23.13
C LEU A 101 -0.45 12.34 22.62
N GLU A 102 -0.41 11.03 22.40
CA GLU A 102 0.69 10.33 21.74
C GLU A 102 0.22 9.77 20.40
N LEU A 103 1.01 9.98 19.35
CA LEU A 103 0.73 9.46 18.01
C LEU A 103 1.76 8.42 17.60
N ASN A 104 1.28 7.40 16.90
CA ASN A 104 2.11 6.42 16.22
C ASN A 104 2.32 6.86 14.77
N ASN A 105 3.56 7.25 14.45
CA ASN A 105 3.95 7.69 13.11
C ASN A 105 4.78 6.65 12.36
N VAL A 106 4.69 5.35 12.70
CA VAL A 106 5.43 4.27 12.01
C VAL A 106 5.15 4.29 10.51
N ALA A 107 3.89 4.46 10.12
CA ALA A 107 3.50 4.47 8.71
C ALA A 107 4.15 5.62 7.91
N LEU A 108 4.48 6.74 8.57
CA LEU A 108 5.05 7.92 7.92
C LEU A 108 6.58 7.99 8.05
N THR A 109 7.13 7.52 9.17
CA THR A 109 8.54 7.71 9.54
C THR A 109 9.36 6.43 9.64
N GLY A 110 8.71 5.26 9.68
CA GLY A 110 9.34 3.97 9.92
C GLY A 110 9.79 3.73 11.37
N HIS A 111 9.62 4.70 12.28
CA HIS A 111 10.01 4.58 13.68
C HIS A 111 8.81 4.24 14.57
N SER A 112 8.97 3.23 15.44
CA SER A 112 7.94 2.77 16.38
C SER A 112 7.77 3.58 17.64
N LYS A 113 8.66 4.55 17.89
CA LYS A 113 8.60 5.38 19.09
C LYS A 113 7.40 6.33 19.00
N PRO A 114 6.46 6.30 19.97
CA PRO A 114 5.36 7.25 20.03
C PRO A 114 5.88 8.69 20.15
N MET A 115 5.19 9.62 19.51
CA MET A 115 5.53 11.04 19.55
C MET A 115 4.47 11.83 20.31
N HIS A 116 4.89 12.68 21.24
CA HIS A 116 3.97 13.51 22.00
C HIS A 116 3.60 14.77 21.20
N ILE A 117 2.31 15.08 21.13
CA ILE A 117 1.79 16.24 20.39
C ILE A 117 1.29 17.29 21.37
N THR A 118 1.96 18.43 21.34
CA THR A 118 1.57 19.62 22.09
C THR A 118 1.07 20.69 21.11
N PRO A 119 -0.17 21.19 21.26
CA PRO A 119 -0.66 22.28 20.43
C PRO A 119 0.20 23.52 20.68
N LEU A 120 0.76 24.08 19.61
CA LEU A 120 1.45 25.35 19.70
C LEU A 120 0.40 26.44 19.97
N ALA A 121 0.62 27.22 21.05
CA ALA A 121 -0.17 28.40 21.32
C ALA A 121 -0.17 29.31 20.07
N SER A 122 -1.32 29.88 19.75
CA SER A 122 -1.52 30.77 18.60
C SER A 122 -0.83 32.13 18.80
N GLU A 123 0.49 32.15 19.00
CA GLU A 123 1.29 33.37 18.90
C GLU A 123 1.64 33.63 17.44
N GLY A 124 0.61 34.06 16.69
CA GLY A 124 0.66 34.90 15.48
C GLY A 124 1.47 34.48 14.24
N ARG A 125 2.40 33.52 14.30
CA ARG A 125 3.36 33.26 13.21
C ARG A 125 3.77 31.80 12.99
N GLN A 126 3.33 30.86 13.81
CA GLN A 126 3.71 29.44 13.68
C GLN A 126 2.53 28.61 13.15
N ARG A 127 2.70 28.03 11.95
CA ARG A 127 1.67 27.28 11.21
C ARG A 127 1.61 25.78 11.54
N TYR A 128 2.53 25.25 12.34
CA TYR A 128 2.67 23.81 12.60
C TYR A 128 2.58 23.49 14.09
N SER A 129 2.17 22.27 14.45
CA SER A 129 2.26 21.73 15.82
C SER A 129 3.70 21.29 16.13
N ARG A 130 4.17 21.46 17.38
CA ARG A 130 5.52 21.03 17.78
C ARG A 130 5.46 19.55 18.15
N ILE A 131 6.31 18.77 17.49
CA ILE A 131 6.51 17.35 17.79
C ILE A 131 7.71 17.26 18.71
N GLU A 132 7.52 16.75 19.93
CA GLU A 132 8.62 16.49 20.87
C GLU A 132 8.85 14.98 20.95
N TYR A 133 10.09 14.58 20.67
CA TYR A 133 10.54 13.22 20.86
C TYR A 133 10.82 12.99 22.34
N ILE A 134 10.25 11.93 22.91
CA ILE A 134 10.59 11.49 24.26
C ILE A 134 12.10 11.14 24.24
N LYS A 135 12.92 11.87 25.00
CA LYS A 135 14.31 11.50 25.26
C LYS A 135 14.33 10.45 26.37
N ASP A 136 15.16 9.42 26.17
CA ASP A 136 15.37 8.34 27.15
C ASP A 136 16.10 8.85 28.40
#